data_AF-A0A917H146-F1
#
_entry.id   AF-A0A917H146-F1
#
_cell.length_a   1.000
_cell.length_b   1.000
_cell.length_c   1.000
_cell.angle_alpha   90.00
_cell.angle_beta   90.00
_cell.angle_gamma   90.00
#
_symmetry.space_group_name_H-M   'P 1'
#
loop_
_entity.id
_entity.type
_entity.pdbx_description
1 polymer ?
#
loop_
_entity_poly.entity_id
_entity_poly.type
_entity_poly.pdbx_seq_one_letter_code
_entity_poly.pdbx_strand_id
1 'polypeptide(L)' 'MDVRIVETLAMLEIGDGVLTALFPVEHYSRWEFGPWAPAMAWFKERPGLTRALGVAQTVAAVAVAASLSKTPGPAWTKS' A
#
# COMPACT_ATOMS: atom_id res chain seq x y z
N MET A 1 -8.49 8.70 -14.05
CA MET A 1 -7.97 7.34 -13.81
C MET A 1 -9.15 6.40 -13.71
N ASP A 2 -9.07 5.19 -14.27
CA ASP A 2 -10.16 4.21 -14.16
C ASP A 2 -10.38 3.84 -12.69
N VAL A 3 -11.63 3.84 -12.20
CA VAL A 3 -11.99 3.50 -10.82
C VAL A 3 -11.42 2.14 -10.42
N ARG A 4 -11.41 1.17 -11.34
CA ARG A 4 -10.89 -0.19 -11.10
C ARG A 4 -9.39 -0.19 -10.88
N ILE A 5 -8.66 0.65 -11.62
CA ILE A 5 -7.21 0.81 -11.42
C ILE A 5 -6.96 1.43 -10.05
N VAL A 6 -7.72 2.46 -9.68
CA VAL A 6 -7.56 3.11 -8.37
C VAL A 6 -7.89 2.16 -7.23
N GLU A 7 -8.99 1.40 -7.35
CA GLU A 7 -9.41 0.40 -6.35
C GLU A 7 -8.38 -0.72 -6.22
N THR A 8 -7.82 -1.20 -7.33
CA THR A 8 -6.76 -2.23 -7.31
C THR A 8 -5.51 -1.72 -6.58
N LEU A 9 -5.09 -0.48 -6.87
CA LEU A 9 -3.96 0.13 -6.16
C LEU A 9 -4.29 0.30 -4.67
N ALA A 10 -5.49 0.77 -4.32
CA ALA A 10 -5.91 0.90 -2.93
C ALA A 10 -5.89 -0.44 -2.18
N MET A 11 -6.33 -1.53 -2.81
CA MET A 11 -6.25 -2.88 -2.22
C MET A 11 -4.81 -3.31 -1.93
N LEU A 12 -3.89 -3.07 -2.87
CA LEU A 12 -2.47 -3.38 -2.68
C LEU A 12 -1.87 -2.56 -1.53
N GLU A 13 -2.14 -1.26 -1.49
CA GLU A 13 -1.67 -0.34 -0.45
C GLU A 13 -2.25 -0.66 0.94
N ILE A 14 -3.51 -1.10 1.00
CA ILE A 14 -4.10 -1.60 2.25
C ILE A 14 -3.33 -2.82 2.75
N GLY A 15 -3.08 -3.80 1.86
CA GLY A 15 -2.34 -5.00 2.21
C GLY A 15 -0.91 -4.69 2.65
N ASP A 16 -0.19 -3.85 1.91
CA ASP A 16 1.17 -3.43 2.23
C ASP A 16 1.24 -2.68 3.57
N GLY A 17 0.33 -1.71 3.78
CA GLY A 17 0.25 -0.97 5.05
C GLY A 17 -0.04 -1.88 6.25
N VAL A 18 -0.91 -2.90 6.09
CA VAL A 18 -1.21 -3.87 7.16
C VAL A 18 0.02 -4.73 7.47
N LEU A 19 0.75 -5.21 6.46
CA LEU A 19 1.99 -5.96 6.68
C LEU A 19 3.06 -5.10 7.34
N THR A 20 3.19 -3.84 6.93
CA THR A 20 4.08 -2.84 7.53
C THR A 20 3.71 -2.55 8.99
N ALA A 21 2.42 -2.49 9.33
CA ALA A 21 1.94 -2.24 10.68
C ALA A 21 2.12 -3.45 11.62
N LEU A 22 1.89 -4.67 11.14
CA LEU A 22 1.91 -5.87 11.98
C LEU A 22 3.29 -6.52 12.04
N PHE A 23 4.01 -6.55 10.92
CA PHE A 23 5.26 -7.27 10.74
C PHE A 23 6.36 -6.36 10.14
N PRO A 24 6.65 -5.19 10.73
CA PRO A 24 7.52 -4.17 10.13
C PRO A 24 8.93 -4.68 9.81
N VAL A 25 9.50 -5.52 10.68
CA VAL A 25 10.88 -6.01 10.52
C VAL A 25 10.92 -7.09 9.45
N GLU A 26 10.03 -8.07 9.54
CA GLU A 26 9.97 -9.19 8.63
C GLU A 26 9.57 -8.75 7.22
N HIS A 27 8.57 -7.86 7.10
CA HIS A 27 8.13 -7.30 5.82
C HIS A 27 9.29 -6.62 5.10
N TYR A 28 9.95 -5.66 5.75
CA TYR A 28 11.05 -4.91 5.14
C TYR A 28 12.31 -5.76 4.90
N SER A 29 12.61 -6.72 5.77
CA SER A 29 13.78 -7.62 5.57
C SER A 29 13.69 -8.43 4.29
N ARG A 30 12.47 -8.79 3.84
CA ARG A 30 12.25 -9.53 2.59
C ARG A 30 12.53 -8.70 1.35
N TRP A 31 12.52 -7.37 1.47
CA TRP A 31 12.74 -6.42 0.37
C TRP A 31 14.11 -5.73 0.44
N GLU A 32 15.01 -6.19 1.31
CA GLU A 32 16.35 -5.64 1.49
C GLU A 32 17.30 -6.04 0.35
N PHE A 33 16.88 -5.82 -0.89
CA PHE A 33 17.63 -6.06 -2.12
C PHE A 33 17.28 -5.03 -3.21
N GLY A 34 18.18 -4.85 -4.17
CA GLY A 34 18.00 -3.89 -5.26
C GLY A 34 18.20 -2.42 -4.85
N PRO A 35 17.77 -1.45 -5.69
CA PRO A 35 18.06 -0.03 -5.50
C PRO A 35 17.41 0.56 -4.23
N TRP A 36 16.41 -0.12 -3.67
CA TRP A 36 15.66 0.32 -2.49
C TRP A 36 16.23 -0.24 -1.18
N ALA A 37 17.22 -1.14 -1.23
CA ALA A 37 17.75 -1.84 -0.06
C ALA A 37 18.18 -0.90 1.10
N PRO A 38 18.85 0.26 0.86
CA PRO A 38 19.21 1.17 1.94
C PRO A 38 17.99 1.76 2.67
N ALA A 39 16.93 2.08 1.92
CA ALA A 39 15.69 2.56 2.51
C ALA A 39 15.01 1.45 3.33
N MET A 40 15.00 0.22 2.80
CA MET A 40 14.38 -0.91 3.50
C MET A 40 15.09 -1.21 4.82
N ALA A 41 16.42 -1.18 4.83
CA ALA A 41 17.23 -1.31 6.04
C ALA A 41 16.91 -0.21 7.07
N TRP A 42 16.80 1.04 6.62
CA TRP A 42 16.49 2.18 7.50
C TRP A 42 15.13 2.04 8.21
N PHE A 43 14.10 1.57 7.49
CA PHE A 43 12.78 1.30 8.07
C PHE A 43 12.78 0.07 8.99
N LYS A 44 13.52 -1.00 8.63
CA LYS A 44 13.68 -2.20 9.46
C LYS A 44 14.25 -1.85 10.84
N GLU A 45 15.22 -0.95 10.91
CA GLU A 45 15.84 -0.47 12.15
C GLU A 45 14.91 0.38 13.03
N ARG A 46 13.77 0.84 12.51
CA ARG A 46 12.84 1.77 13.20
C ARG A 46 11.43 1.20 13.29
N PRO A 47 11.24 0.01 13.91
CA PRO A 47 9.96 -0.70 13.85
C PRO A 47 8.79 0.12 14.39
N GLY A 48 8.97 0.93 15.44
CA GLY A 48 7.90 1.80 15.96
C GLY A 48 7.40 2.84 14.94
N LEU A 49 8.32 3.53 14.27
CA LEU A 49 8.00 4.48 13.19
C LEU A 49 7.36 3.77 12.01
N THR A 50 7.95 2.65 11.59
CA THR A 50 7.48 1.85 10.45
C THR A 50 6.06 1.34 10.68
N ARG A 51 5.71 0.92 11.91
CA ARG A 51 4.32 0.57 12.25
C ARG A 51 3.36 1.76 12.08
N ALA A 52 3.74 2.92 12.60
CA ALA A 52 2.92 4.13 12.47
C ALA A 52 2.71 4.52 11.00
N LEU A 53 3.74 4.37 10.17
CA LEU A 53 3.64 4.58 8.72
C LEU A 53 2.70 3.57 8.06
N GLY A 54 2.79 2.29 8.40
CA GLY A 54 1.87 1.26 7.89
C GLY A 54 0.40 1.56 8.26
N VAL A 55 0.13 1.95 9.51
CA VAL A 55 -1.22 2.38 9.92
C VAL A 55 -1.69 3.59 9.12
N ALA A 56 -0.83 4.61 8.96
CA ALA A 56 -1.17 5.80 8.20
C ALA A 56 -1.45 5.49 6.72
N GLN A 57 -0.64 4.63 6.10
CA GLN A 57 -0.82 4.16 4.73
C GLN A 57 -2.14 3.40 4.57
N THR A 58 -2.45 2.45 5.47
CA THR A 58 -3.71 1.71 5.43
C THR A 58 -4.92 2.65 5.57
N VAL A 59 -4.90 3.59 6.52
CA VAL A 59 -5.98 4.56 6.71
C VAL A 59 -6.15 5.44 5.48
N ALA A 60 -5.05 5.94 4.91
CA ALA A 60 -5.09 6.75 3.70
C ALA A 60 -5.66 5.97 2.50
N ALA A 61 -5.22 4.73 2.30
CA ALA A 61 -5.71 3.88 1.20
C ALA A 61 -7.20 3.53 1.36
N VAL A 62 -7.66 3.25 2.59
CA VAL A 62 -9.09 3.07 2.89
C VAL A 62 -9.89 4.34 2.59
N ALA A 63 -9.38 5.52 2.96
CA ALA A 63 -10.03 6.79 2.66
C ALA A 63 -10.12 7.05 1.15
N VAL A 64 -9.06 6.72 0.39
CA VAL A 64 -9.07 6.78 -1.08
C VAL A 64 -10.15 5.84 -1.63
N ALA A 65 -10.18 4.57 -1.20
CA ALA A 65 -11.19 3.60 -1.64
C ALA A 65 -12.62 4.09 -1.34
N ALA A 66 -12.85 4.65 -0.15
CA ALA A 66 -14.14 5.20 0.26
C ALA A 66 -14.57 6.43 -0.57
N SER A 67 -13.62 7.15 -1.16
CA SER A 67 -13.88 8.32 -2.01
C SER A 67 -14.19 7.98 -3.47
N LEU A 68 -14.03 6.71 -3.89
CA LEU A 68 -14.24 6.31 -5.27
C LEU A 68 -15.71 6.41 -5.67
N SER A 69 -15.94 6.78 -6.94
CA SER A 69 -17.28 6.80 -7.53
C SER A 69 -17.90 5.40 -7.56
N LYS A 70 -19.20 5.31 -7.28
CA LYS A 70 -19.98 4.06 -7.37
C LYS A 70 -20.19 3.58 -8.80
N THR A 71 -20.03 4.47 -9.78
CA THR A 71 -20.21 4.15 -11.19
C THR A 71 -18.87 3.72 -11.77
N PRO A 72 -18.71 2.45 -12.19
CA PRO A 72 -17.54 2.05 -12.94
C PRO A 72 -17.45 2.91 -14.21
N GLY A 73 -16.23 3.31 -14.62
CA GLY A 73 -16.03 3.86 -15.96
C GLY A 73 -16.57 2.90 -17.03
N PRO A 74 -16.76 3.37 -18.29
CA PRO A 74 -17.31 2.54 -19.35
C PRO A 74 -16.61 1.18 -19.36
N ALA A 75 -17.38 0.10 -19.20
CA ALA A 75 -16.83 -1.24 -19.39
C ALA A 75 -16.21 -1.26 -20.78
N TRP A 76 -14.97 -1.77 -20.90
CA TRP A 76 -14.32 -2.02 -22.19
C TRP A 76 -15.36 -2.63 -23.15
N THR A 77 -15.87 -1.83 -24.08
CA THR A 77 -16.66 -2.33 -25.18
C THR A 77 -15.68 -3.13 -26.02
N LYS A 78 -15.83 -4.45 -26.01
CA LYS A 78 -15.10 -5.33 -26.92
C LYS A 78 -15.31 -4.80 -28.34
N SER A 79 -14.28 -4.20 -28.92
CA SER A 79 -14.15 -3.95 -30.36
C SER A 79 -13.78 -5.24 -31.05
#